data_AF-A0A8T7BL96-F1
#
_entry.id   AF-A0A8T7BL96-F1
#
_cell.length_a   1.000
_cell.length_b   1.000
_cell.length_c   1.000
_cell.angle_alpha   90.00
_cell.angle_beta   90.00
_cell.angle_gamma   90.00
#
_symmetry.space_group_name_H-M   'P 1'
#
loop_
_entity.id
_entity.type
_entity.pdbx_description
1 polymer ?
#
loop_
_entity_poly.entity_id
_entity_poly.type
_entity_poly.pdbx_seq_one_letter_code
_entity_poly.pdbx_strand_id
1 'polypeptide(L)' 'SLADEVQKKAKEAGLTINGMEGQGQAEWILIDIGDVVCHVMMADTRQLYDLESLWGMSPSTAE' A
#
# COMPACT_ATOMS: atom_id res chain seq x y z
N SER A 1 -3.94 9.58 -7.47
CA SER A 1 -4.39 8.24 -7.01
C SER A 1 -4.23 8.14 -5.50
N LEU A 2 -4.70 7.05 -4.84
CA LEU A 2 -4.48 6.87 -3.39
C LEU A 2 -2.97 6.80 -3.06
N ALA A 3 -2.19 6.11 -3.89
CA ALA A 3 -0.74 6.03 -3.72
C ALA A 3 -0.04 7.39 -3.82
N ASP A 4 -0.44 8.25 -4.77
CA ASP A 4 0.13 9.60 -4.89
C ASP A 4 -0.20 10.46 -3.67
N GLU A 5 -1.41 10.33 -3.11
CA GLU A 5 -1.80 11.10 -1.93
C GLU A 5 -1.03 10.62 -0.69
N VAL A 6 -0.81 9.31 -0.53
CA VAL A 6 0.07 8.77 0.51
C VAL A 6 1.49 9.35 0.35
N GLN A 7 2.04 9.35 -0.87
CA GLN A 7 3.36 9.91 -1.16
C GLN A 7 3.44 11.40 -0.76
N LYS A 8 2.44 12.18 -1.16
CA LYS A 8 2.36 13.61 -0.86
C LYS A 8 2.28 13.86 0.64
N LYS A 9 1.42 13.13 1.34
CA LYS A 9 1.22 13.28 2.80
C LYS A 9 2.46 12.87 3.59
N ALA A 10 3.14 11.79 3.19
CA ALA A 10 4.39 11.39 3.81
C ALA A 10 5.48 12.47 3.65
N LYS A 11 5.60 13.07 2.45
CA LYS A 11 6.51 14.22 2.22
C LYS A 11 6.14 15.45 3.05
N GLU A 12 4.85 15.80 3.13
CA GLU A 12 4.35 16.91 3.97
C GLU A 12 4.66 16.69 5.46
N ALA A 13 4.66 15.43 5.92
CA ALA A 13 5.02 15.05 7.29
C ALA A 13 6.54 14.97 7.54
N GLY A 14 7.37 15.25 6.53
CA GLY A 14 8.83 15.17 6.64
C GLY A 14 9.39 13.73 6.65
N LEU A 15 8.59 12.75 6.23
CA LEU A 15 9.02 11.36 6.10
C LEU A 15 9.76 11.14 4.78
N THR A 16 10.79 10.30 4.82
CA THR A 16 11.54 9.90 3.62
C THR A 16 10.85 8.70 2.98
N ILE A 17 10.71 8.75 1.65
CA ILE A 17 10.19 7.63 0.87
C ILE A 17 11.37 7.01 0.15
N ASN A 18 11.68 5.76 0.50
CA ASN A 18 12.81 5.03 -0.06
C ASN A 18 12.54 4.60 -1.51
N GLY A 19 11.30 4.25 -1.81
CA GLY A 19 10.91 3.80 -3.13
C GLY A 19 9.41 3.58 -3.29
N MET A 20 8.98 3.56 -4.55
CA MET A 20 7.63 3.16 -4.96
C MET A 20 7.71 2.20 -6.13
N GLU A 21 6.95 1.11 -6.07
CA GLU A 21 6.90 0.08 -7.11
C GLU A 21 5.47 -0.17 -7.57
N GLY A 22 5.30 -0.67 -8.81
CA GLY A 22 3.98 -1.08 -9.32
C GLY A 22 3.09 0.03 -9.90
N GLN A 23 3.55 1.29 -9.91
CA GLN A 23 2.78 2.44 -10.43
C GLN A 23 2.28 2.27 -11.88
N GLY A 24 2.99 1.50 -12.71
CA GLY A 24 2.60 1.25 -14.10
C GLY A 24 1.45 0.25 -14.29
N GLN A 25 1.26 -0.68 -13.35
CA GLN A 25 0.20 -1.70 -13.40
C GLN A 25 -1.06 -1.25 -12.65
N ALA A 26 -0.93 -0.36 -11.67
CA ALA A 26 -2.00 0.24 -10.86
C ALA A 26 -2.89 -0.73 -10.05
N GLU A 27 -2.73 -2.04 -10.19
CA GLU A 27 -3.45 -3.05 -9.41
C GLU A 27 -2.85 -3.25 -8.00
N TRP A 28 -1.54 -3.12 -7.89
CA TRP A 28 -0.79 -3.20 -6.64
C TRP A 28 0.38 -2.23 -6.70
N ILE A 29 0.35 -1.25 -5.80
CA ILE A 29 1.43 -0.29 -5.59
C ILE A 29 2.00 -0.51 -4.19
N LEU A 30 3.32 -0.60 -4.10
CA LEU A 30 4.06 -0.65 -2.84
C LEU A 30 4.77 0.69 -2.62
N ILE A 31 4.70 1.21 -1.41
CA ILE A 31 5.34 2.45 -0.99
C ILE A 31 6.18 2.14 0.25
N ASP A 32 7.50 2.28 0.13
CA ASP A 32 8.44 2.12 1.23
C ASP A 32 8.74 3.47 1.89
N ILE A 33 8.36 3.61 3.16
CA ILE A 33 8.52 4.81 4.01
C ILE A 33 9.51 4.52 5.16
N GLY A 34 10.41 3.55 4.99
CA GLY A 34 11.39 3.13 5.99
C GLY A 34 10.78 2.24 7.05
N ASP A 35 10.26 2.83 8.12
CA ASP A 35 9.69 2.07 9.26
C ASP A 35 8.35 1.40 8.91
N VAL A 36 7.68 1.86 7.85
CA VAL A 36 6.38 1.37 7.39
C VAL A 36 6.41 1.12 5.89
N VAL A 37 5.84 0.00 5.48
CA VAL A 37 5.57 -0.32 4.06
C VAL A 37 4.06 -0.28 3.82
N CYS A 38 3.62 0.60 2.94
CA CYS A 38 2.22 0.76 2.56
C CYS A 38 1.91 0.00 1.27
N HIS A 39 0.90 -0.87 1.33
CA HIS A 39 0.39 -1.63 0.18
C HIS A 39 -0.95 -1.04 -0.26
N VAL A 40 -1.01 -0.51 -1.48
CA VAL A 40 -2.23 0.00 -2.09
C VAL A 40 -2.65 -0.98 -3.19
N MET A 41 -3.76 -1.68 -2.97
CA MET A 41 -4.20 -2.79 -3.83
C MET A 41 -5.65 -2.61 -4.25
N MET A 42 -5.98 -3.09 -5.46
CA MET A 42 -7.37 -3.32 -5.86
C MET A 42 -7.98 -4.45 -5.02
N ALA A 43 -9.31 -4.44 -4.86
CA ALA A 43 -10.00 -5.39 -3.99
C ALA A 43 -9.72 -6.86 -4.37
N ASP A 44 -9.81 -7.19 -5.66
CA ASP A 44 -9.57 -8.56 -6.17
C ASP A 44 -8.11 -9.00 -5.92
N THR A 45 -7.16 -8.10 -6.16
CA THR A 45 -5.73 -8.35 -5.92
C THR A 45 -5.46 -8.57 -4.43
N ARG A 46 -6.06 -7.75 -3.56
CA ARG A 46 -5.94 -7.89 -2.11
C ARG A 46 -6.50 -9.22 -1.63
N GLN A 47 -7.66 -9.64 -2.14
CA GLN A 47 -8.27 -10.93 -1.80
C GLN A 47 -7.45 -12.12 -2.31
N LEU A 48 -6.83 -12.00 -3.49
CA LEU A 48 -5.98 -13.05 -4.05
C LEU A 48 -4.70 -13.27 -3.24
N TYR A 49 -4.02 -12.19 -2.84
CA TYR A 49 -2.74 -12.27 -2.14
C TYR A 49 -2.87 -12.43 -0.63
N ASP A 50 -3.96 -11.93 -0.04
CA ASP A 50 -4.33 -12.11 1.38
C ASP A 50 -3.14 -11.92 2.35
N LEU A 51 -2.46 -10.78 2.20
CA LEU A 51 -1.27 -10.49 2.99
C LEU A 51 -1.62 -10.39 4.49
N GLU A 52 -2.85 -10.01 4.82
CA GLU A 52 -3.36 -9.94 6.18
C GLU A 52 -3.20 -11.25 6.93
N SER A 53 -3.49 -12.38 6.28
CA SER A 53 -3.35 -13.71 6.89
C SER A 53 -1.91 -14.01 7.30
N LEU A 54 -0.91 -13.50 6.57
CA LEU A 54 0.51 -13.63 6.95
C LEU A 54 0.82 -12.90 8.27
N TRP A 55 0.09 -11.82 8.54
CA TRP A 55 0.21 -11.03 9.76
C TRP A 55 -0.81 -11.43 10.84
N GLY A 56 -1.52 -12.56 10.66
CA GLY A 56 -2.53 -13.04 11.60
C GLY A 56 -3.79 -12.17 11.67
N MET A 57 -4.03 -11.35 10.64
CA MET A 57 -5.23 -10.53 10.48
C MET A 57 -6.13 -11.18 9.43
N SER A 58 -7.44 -10.91 9.48
CA SER A 58 -8.34 -11.28 8.39
C SER A 58 -8.54 -10.08 7.46
N PRO A 59 -8.62 -10.30 6.14
CA PRO A 59 -8.90 -9.22 5.21
C PRO A 59 -10.26 -8.59 5.58
N SER A 60 -10.28 -7.26 5.66
CA SER A 60 -11.48 -6.51 6.02
C SER A 60 -12.58 -6.86 5.03
N THR A 61 -13.66 -7.46 5.51
CA THR A 61 -14.90 -7.59 4.72
C THR A 61 -15.51 -6.20 4.67
N ALA A 62 -15.20 -5.43 3.63
CA ALA A 62 -15.89 -4.17 3.39
C ALA A 62 -17.31 -4.49 2.91
N GLU A 63 -18.32 -4.12 3.71
CA GLU A 63 -19.72 -3.99 3.28
C GLU A 63 -19.96 -2.66 2.55
#